data_AF-A0AAE1J1B0-F1
#
_entry.id   AF-A0AAE1J1B0-F1
#
_cell.length_a   1.000
_cell.length_b   1.000
_cell.length_c   1.000
_cell.angle_alpha   90.00
_cell.angle_beta   90.00
_cell.angle_gamma   90.00
#
_symmetry.space_group_name_H-M   'P 1'
#
loop_
_entity.id
_entity.type
_entity.pdbx_description
1 polymer ?
#
loop_
_entity_poly.entity_id
_entity_poly.type
_entity_poly.pdbx_seq_one_letter_code
_entity_poly.pdbx_strand_id
1 'polypeptide(L)'
;MSSFHRNPSFHCSSEESVLHVIRDCERGWLNWNTKHKPGKKKFQNFPWSRIFSLGCWILWTSRCKSLFQGESIDTKEMLYLCNYFLLESSVNYNLSHQISQLDNDRNEEKSWTPPTGNVVCIDVDGSVRQQFQAACGGVIRDSRGHWLMGFYKALGLQTVIEAELYAIMLRLTMAQQLGLQQILLYLDSLDVVNILMRDCCYADHPLRDIIGNIRDLLFRDWDVKLYYTSRDNIACADYLAKEGHNALDVVDVILIPTVPAGCRDMVLKDQLACQS
;
A
#
# COMPACT_ATOMS: atom_id res chain seq x y z
N MET A 1 18.23 18.84 -34.75
CA MET A 1 17.93 18.06 -35.96
C MET A 1 18.41 16.63 -35.74
N SER A 2 17.50 15.72 -35.40
CA SER A 2 17.75 14.28 -35.42
C SER A 2 16.49 13.62 -35.96
N SER A 3 16.65 13.00 -37.12
CA SER A 3 15.64 12.45 -38.01
C SER A 3 14.91 11.25 -37.40
N PHE A 4 13.58 11.33 -37.34
CA PHE A 4 12.73 10.15 -37.25
C PHE A 4 12.82 9.39 -38.59
N HIS A 5 13.46 8.23 -38.58
CA HIS A 5 13.43 7.31 -39.70
C HIS A 5 11.99 6.85 -39.95
N ARG A 6 11.44 7.21 -41.12
CA ARG A 6 10.22 6.61 -41.66
C ARG A 6 10.49 5.15 -41.99
N ASN A 7 9.68 4.25 -41.44
CA ASN A 7 9.69 2.84 -41.81
C ASN A 7 9.01 2.68 -43.19
N PRO A 8 9.62 2.01 -44.18
CA PRO A 8 9.10 1.96 -45.54
C PRO A 8 8.31 0.66 -45.78
N SER A 9 6.98 0.78 -45.87
CA SER A 9 6.11 0.04 -46.80
C SER A 9 4.65 0.14 -46.37
N PHE A 10 4.06 1.32 -46.52
CA PHE A 10 2.61 1.46 -46.64
C PHE A 10 2.32 1.77 -48.11
N HIS A 11 1.85 0.77 -48.86
CA HIS A 11 1.22 1.04 -50.15
C HIS A 11 -0.14 1.67 -49.86
N CYS A 12 -0.19 2.99 -49.98
CA CYS A 12 -1.40 3.79 -49.91
C CYS A 12 -2.06 3.74 -51.28
N SER A 13 -3.08 2.91 -51.45
CA SER A 13 -4.02 3.03 -52.57
C SER A 13 -5.04 4.15 -52.27
N SER A 14 -5.48 4.82 -53.32
CA SER A 14 -6.26 6.05 -53.34
C SER A 14 -7.55 6.04 -52.49
N GLU A 15 -7.72 7.14 -51.76
CA GLU A 15 -8.90 7.59 -50.98
C GLU A 15 -9.33 6.71 -49.80
N GLU A 16 -8.46 6.57 -48.81
CA GLU A 16 -8.92 6.20 -47.46
C GLU A 16 -9.51 7.41 -46.74
N SER A 17 -10.75 7.27 -46.26
CA SER A 17 -11.38 8.29 -45.42
C SER A 17 -10.57 8.48 -44.12
N VAL A 18 -10.64 9.67 -43.51
CA VAL A 18 -9.98 9.94 -42.21
C VAL A 18 -10.35 8.89 -41.16
N LEU A 19 -11.57 8.33 -41.22
CA LEU A 19 -12.00 7.21 -40.38
C LEU A 19 -11.24 5.90 -40.64
N HIS A 20 -10.89 5.59 -41.89
CA HIS A 20 -10.05 4.43 -42.23
C HIS A 20 -8.62 4.60 -41.72
N VAL A 21 -8.02 5.78 -41.92
CA VAL A 21 -6.68 6.10 -41.43
C VAL A 21 -6.62 6.06 -39.90
N ILE A 22 -7.64 6.58 -39.20
CA ILE A 22 -7.73 6.51 -37.74
C ILE A 22 -7.92 5.06 -37.28
N ARG A 23 -8.83 4.29 -37.89
CA ARG A 23 -9.09 2.89 -37.54
C ARG A 23 -7.86 2.00 -37.73
N ASP A 24 -7.14 2.19 -38.83
CA ASP A 24 -5.99 1.36 -39.17
C ASP A 24 -4.73 1.80 -38.39
N CYS A 25 -4.66 3.08 -38.00
CA CYS A 25 -3.71 3.58 -37.00
C CYS A 25 -3.99 3.01 -35.61
N GLU A 26 -5.25 2.95 -35.17
CA GLU A 26 -5.65 2.35 -33.88
C GLU A 26 -5.35 0.85 -33.83
N ARG A 27 -5.75 0.10 -34.87
CA ARG A 27 -5.44 -1.34 -34.99
C ARG A 27 -3.94 -1.58 -35.09
N GLY A 28 -3.23 -0.77 -35.87
CA GLY A 28 -1.77 -0.84 -36.00
C GLY A 28 -1.07 -0.58 -34.67
N TRP A 29 -1.51 0.44 -33.92
CA TRP A 29 -0.98 0.80 -32.61
C TRP A 29 -1.27 -0.27 -31.55
N LEU A 30 -2.48 -0.82 -31.51
CA LEU A 30 -2.86 -1.88 -30.59
C LEU A 30 -2.04 -3.17 -30.86
N ASN A 31 -1.92 -3.55 -32.13
CA ASN A 31 -1.13 -4.71 -32.54
C ASN A 31 0.36 -4.51 -32.23
N TRP A 32 0.90 -3.32 -32.51
CA TRP A 32 2.29 -3.01 -32.22
C TRP A 32 2.56 -3.08 -30.71
N ASN A 33 1.71 -2.47 -29.87
CA ASN A 33 1.87 -2.50 -28.42
C ASN A 33 1.77 -3.92 -27.86
N THR A 34 0.79 -4.70 -28.32
CA THR A 34 0.57 -6.08 -27.84
C THR A 34 1.74 -6.99 -28.22
N LYS A 35 2.31 -6.80 -29.42
CA LYS A 35 3.43 -7.60 -29.94
C LYS A 35 4.77 -7.21 -29.32
N HIS A 36 5.08 -5.92 -29.25
CA HIS A 36 6.40 -5.44 -28.85
C HIS A 36 6.54 -5.21 -27.33
N LYS A 37 5.41 -5.10 -26.62
CA LYS A 37 5.36 -5.01 -25.15
C LYS A 37 6.37 -3.99 -24.58
N PRO A 38 6.35 -2.73 -25.03
CA PRO A 38 7.43 -1.76 -24.78
C PRO A 38 7.70 -1.51 -23.28
N GLY A 39 6.68 -1.62 -22.42
CA GLY A 39 6.84 -1.46 -20.98
C GLY A 39 7.13 -2.75 -20.20
N LYS A 40 7.31 -3.91 -20.86
CA LYS A 40 7.58 -5.19 -20.18
C LYS A 40 8.78 -5.12 -19.24
N LYS A 41 9.83 -4.37 -19.60
CA LYS A 41 11.01 -4.19 -18.74
C LYS A 41 10.71 -3.47 -17.42
N LYS A 42 9.72 -2.57 -17.43
CA LYS A 42 9.31 -1.77 -16.26
C LYS A 42 8.29 -2.53 -15.40
N PHE A 43 7.42 -3.30 -16.03
CA PHE A 43 6.37 -4.08 -15.38
C PHE A 43 6.58 -5.57 -15.62
N GLN A 44 7.71 -6.10 -15.14
CA GLN A 44 8.14 -7.47 -15.45
C GLN A 44 7.18 -8.52 -14.88
N ASN A 45 6.52 -8.18 -13.78
CA ASN A 45 5.72 -9.12 -13.00
C ASN A 45 4.25 -9.21 -13.48
N PHE A 46 3.87 -8.46 -14.52
CA PHE A 46 2.49 -8.43 -15.01
C PHE A 46 2.39 -8.73 -16.50
N PRO A 47 1.34 -9.43 -16.94
CA PRO A 47 1.04 -9.55 -18.37
C PRO A 47 0.88 -8.16 -18.99
N TRP A 48 1.72 -7.85 -19.99
CA TRP A 48 1.68 -6.55 -20.69
C TRP A 48 0.28 -6.18 -21.18
N SER A 49 -0.50 -7.16 -21.64
CA SER A 49 -1.88 -6.94 -22.07
C SER A 49 -2.75 -6.30 -20.97
N ARG A 50 -2.57 -6.72 -19.72
CA ARG A 50 -3.32 -6.20 -18.55
C ARG A 50 -2.92 -4.76 -18.22
N ILE A 51 -1.61 -4.48 -18.18
CA ILE A 51 -1.09 -3.13 -17.94
C ILE A 51 -1.55 -2.19 -19.05
N PHE A 52 -1.45 -2.65 -20.30
CA PHE A 52 -1.79 -1.85 -21.47
C PHE A 52 -3.30 -1.58 -21.54
N SER A 53 -4.15 -2.58 -21.33
CA SER A 53 -5.60 -2.38 -21.33
C SER A 53 -6.05 -1.45 -20.20
N LEU A 54 -5.45 -1.60 -19.02
CA LEU A 54 -5.74 -0.75 -17.86
C LEU A 54 -5.27 0.69 -18.10
N GLY A 55 -4.07 0.87 -18.65
CA GLY A 55 -3.54 2.17 -19.03
C GLY A 55 -4.43 2.89 -20.05
N CYS A 56 -4.89 2.18 -21.09
CA CYS A 56 -5.85 2.72 -22.05
C CYS A 56 -7.16 3.14 -21.38
N TRP A 57 -7.69 2.32 -20.46
CA TRP A 57 -8.91 2.63 -19.74
C TRP A 57 -8.76 3.84 -18.80
N ILE A 58 -7.63 3.98 -18.10
CA ILE A 58 -7.34 5.14 -17.24
C ILE A 58 -7.20 6.42 -18.07
N LEU A 59 -6.47 6.35 -19.19
CA LEU A 59 -6.33 7.49 -20.12
C LEU A 59 -7.68 7.94 -20.67
N TRP A 60 -8.51 6.97 -21.09
CA TRP A 60 -9.86 7.25 -21.56
C TRP A 60 -10.71 7.90 -20.47
N THR A 61 -10.73 7.31 -19.27
CA THR A 61 -11.54 7.80 -18.15
C THR A 61 -11.09 9.19 -17.68
N SER A 62 -9.78 9.43 -17.61
CA SER A 62 -9.20 10.74 -17.33
C SER A 62 -9.64 11.80 -18.34
N ARG A 63 -9.58 11.47 -19.64
CA ARG A 63 -10.06 12.35 -20.71
C ARG A 63 -11.55 12.63 -20.58
N CYS A 64 -12.37 11.62 -20.28
CA CYS A 64 -13.81 11.81 -20.07
C CYS A 64 -14.10 12.73 -18.89
N LYS A 65 -13.43 12.54 -17.74
CA LYS A 65 -13.58 13.43 -16.57
C LYS A 65 -13.19 14.87 -16.91
N SER A 66 -12.10 15.06 -17.64
CA SER A 66 -11.68 16.40 -18.08
C SER A 66 -12.71 17.06 -18.99
N LEU A 67 -13.29 16.32 -19.94
CA LEU A 67 -14.26 16.86 -20.89
C LEU A 67 -15.64 17.14 -20.27
N PHE A 68 -16.12 16.29 -19.36
CA PHE A 68 -17.49 16.36 -18.84
C PHE A 68 -17.61 16.97 -17.44
N GLN A 69 -16.53 16.94 -16.65
CA GLN A 69 -16.51 17.38 -15.24
C GLN A 69 -15.49 18.50 -14.99
N GLY A 70 -14.66 18.84 -15.98
CA GLY A 70 -13.61 19.86 -15.84
C GLY A 70 -12.44 19.43 -14.95
N GLU A 71 -12.37 18.15 -14.56
CA GLU A 71 -11.31 17.60 -13.71
C GLU A 71 -10.14 17.08 -14.57
N SER A 72 -8.93 17.57 -14.32
CA SER A 72 -7.71 17.02 -14.94
C SER A 72 -6.96 16.15 -13.94
N ILE A 73 -6.70 14.90 -14.30
CA ILE A 73 -5.85 13.98 -13.53
C ILE A 73 -4.41 14.14 -14.02
N ASP A 74 -3.46 14.34 -13.11
CA ASP A 74 -2.03 14.43 -13.47
C ASP A 74 -1.47 13.05 -13.88
N THR A 75 -0.38 13.06 -14.65
CA THR A 75 0.32 11.85 -15.10
C THR A 75 0.79 10.97 -13.94
N LYS A 76 1.20 11.56 -12.80
CA LYS A 76 1.60 10.78 -11.62
C LYS A 76 0.40 10.03 -11.01
N GLU A 77 -0.75 10.70 -10.93
CA GLU A 77 -1.97 10.10 -10.40
C GLU A 77 -2.52 9.01 -11.33
N MET A 78 -2.36 9.15 -12.65
CA MET A 78 -2.68 8.08 -13.61
C MET A 78 -1.80 6.83 -13.45
N LEU A 79 -0.49 7.01 -13.25
CA LEU A 79 0.43 5.89 -12.98
C LEU A 79 0.08 5.20 -11.66
N TYR A 80 -0.27 6.00 -10.67
CA TYR A 80 -0.70 5.49 -9.38
C TYR A 80 -2.01 4.68 -9.51
N LEU A 81 -3.01 5.18 -10.23
CA LEU A 81 -4.25 4.44 -10.52
C LEU A 81 -3.95 3.09 -11.19
N CYS A 82 -3.00 3.06 -12.14
CA CYS A 82 -2.56 1.80 -12.74
C CYS A 82 -2.04 0.84 -11.67
N ASN A 83 -1.16 1.30 -10.78
CA ASN A 83 -0.62 0.47 -9.69
C ASN A 83 -1.72 -0.01 -8.74
N TYR A 84 -2.64 0.87 -8.34
CA TYR A 84 -3.78 0.53 -7.48
C TYR A 84 -4.61 -0.63 -8.06
N PHE A 85 -5.05 -0.51 -9.32
CA PHE A 85 -5.86 -1.56 -9.94
C PHE A 85 -5.06 -2.84 -10.19
N LEU A 86 -3.76 -2.75 -10.46
CA LEU A 86 -2.91 -3.93 -10.54
C LEU A 86 -2.83 -4.64 -9.19
N LEU A 87 -2.63 -3.90 -8.09
CA LEU A 87 -2.58 -4.40 -6.72
C LEU A 87 -3.87 -5.05 -6.28
N GLU A 88 -5.00 -4.35 -6.41
CA GLU A 88 -6.33 -4.87 -6.08
C GLU A 88 -6.59 -6.20 -6.80
N SER A 89 -6.15 -6.28 -8.05
CA SER A 89 -6.36 -7.44 -8.89
C SER A 89 -5.41 -8.62 -8.62
N SER A 90 -4.23 -8.38 -8.05
CA SER A 90 -3.33 -9.44 -7.56
C SER A 90 -3.80 -9.98 -6.21
N VAL A 91 -4.25 -9.10 -5.31
CA VAL A 91 -4.80 -9.48 -4.00
C VAL A 91 -6.05 -10.36 -4.20
N ASN A 92 -6.99 -9.93 -5.04
CA ASN A 92 -8.22 -10.70 -5.32
C ASN A 92 -7.96 -12.05 -6.00
N TYR A 93 -6.97 -12.14 -6.90
CA TYR A 93 -6.63 -13.41 -7.56
C TYR A 93 -6.00 -14.41 -6.58
N ASN A 94 -5.06 -13.96 -5.74
CA ASN A 94 -4.38 -14.81 -4.77
C ASN A 94 -5.31 -15.27 -3.62
N LEU A 95 -6.22 -14.40 -3.15
CA LEU A 95 -7.23 -14.75 -2.15
C LEU A 95 -8.21 -15.81 -2.66
N SER A 96 -8.65 -15.72 -3.92
CA SER A 96 -9.60 -16.69 -4.51
C SER A 96 -9.10 -18.14 -4.47
N HIS A 97 -7.78 -18.34 -4.53
CA HIS A 97 -7.13 -19.66 -4.51
C HIS A 97 -6.85 -20.16 -3.07
N GLN A 98 -6.95 -19.27 -2.07
CA GLN A 98 -6.65 -19.56 -0.65
C GLN A 98 -7.91 -19.72 0.21
N ILE A 99 -9.10 -19.33 -0.27
CA ILE A 99 -10.38 -19.44 0.47
C ILE A 99 -10.69 -20.87 0.97
N SER A 100 -10.09 -21.91 0.37
CA SER A 100 -10.25 -23.31 0.82
C SER A 100 -9.37 -23.74 2.00
N GLN A 101 -8.52 -22.86 2.56
CA GLN A 101 -7.60 -23.18 3.68
C GLN A 101 -7.76 -22.29 4.93
N LEU A 102 -8.77 -21.40 4.98
CA LEU A 102 -8.77 -20.19 5.83
C LEU A 102 -9.30 -20.28 7.28
N ASP A 103 -9.81 -21.41 7.76
CA ASP A 103 -10.65 -21.40 8.97
C ASP A 103 -9.98 -21.73 10.30
N ASN A 104 -8.72 -22.17 10.37
CA ASN A 104 -8.19 -22.73 11.63
C ASN A 104 -7.05 -21.96 12.32
N ASP A 105 -6.49 -20.88 11.77
CA ASP A 105 -5.28 -20.24 12.35
C ASP A 105 -5.29 -18.71 12.23
N ARG A 106 -6.36 -18.06 12.72
CA ARG A 106 -6.43 -16.60 12.81
C ARG A 106 -5.99 -16.15 14.19
N ASN A 107 -4.80 -15.53 14.29
CA ASN A 107 -4.40 -14.75 15.47
C ASN A 107 -5.17 -13.42 15.49
N GLU A 108 -6.49 -13.52 15.71
CA GLU A 108 -7.39 -12.39 15.87
C GLU A 108 -7.52 -12.05 17.35
N GLU A 109 -7.06 -10.87 17.75
CA GLU A 109 -7.23 -10.40 19.11
C GLU A 109 -8.51 -9.56 19.23
N LYS A 110 -9.54 -10.12 19.88
CA LYS A 110 -10.86 -9.49 20.00
C LYS A 110 -10.89 -8.31 20.96
N SER A 111 -9.99 -8.28 21.93
CA SER A 111 -9.86 -7.23 22.94
C SER A 111 -8.42 -7.17 23.42
N TRP A 112 -7.85 -5.97 23.55
CA TRP A 112 -6.48 -5.78 24.02
C TRP A 112 -6.27 -6.45 25.39
N THR A 113 -5.29 -7.35 25.44
CA THR A 113 -4.83 -7.97 26.67
C THR A 113 -3.42 -7.48 27.00
N PRO A 114 -3.16 -6.98 28.23
CA PRO A 114 -1.83 -6.56 28.61
C PRO A 114 -0.85 -7.73 28.50
N PRO A 115 0.25 -7.61 27.73
CA PRO A 115 1.25 -8.65 27.72
C PRO A 115 2.04 -8.62 29.04
N THR A 116 2.84 -9.67 29.28
CA THR A 116 3.67 -9.77 30.48
C THR A 116 5.14 -9.51 30.17
N GLY A 117 5.92 -9.17 31.20
CA GLY A 117 7.36 -8.95 31.07
C GLY A 117 7.72 -7.68 30.29
N ASN A 118 8.77 -7.78 29.48
CA ASN A 118 9.36 -6.67 28.72
C ASN A 118 8.82 -6.57 27.28
N VAL A 119 7.64 -7.14 27.03
CA VAL A 119 7.00 -7.13 25.72
C VAL A 119 6.53 -5.71 25.39
N VAL A 120 6.78 -5.29 24.16
CA VAL A 120 6.34 -4.00 23.64
C VAL A 120 5.19 -4.23 22.65
N CYS A 121 4.09 -3.51 22.85
CA CYS A 121 2.99 -3.48 21.88
C CYS A 121 3.21 -2.35 20.89
N ILE A 122 3.02 -2.66 19.63
CA ILE A 122 3.16 -1.73 18.52
C ILE A 122 1.87 -1.79 17.72
N ASP A 123 1.18 -0.67 17.61
CA ASP A 123 0.04 -0.55 16.70
C ASP A 123 0.45 0.32 15.53
N VAL A 124 0.02 -0.05 14.33
CA VAL A 124 0.28 0.70 13.10
C VAL A 124 -0.99 0.77 12.26
N ASP A 125 -1.13 1.87 11.52
CA ASP A 125 -2.26 2.09 10.61
C ASP A 125 -1.82 2.97 9.42
N GLY A 126 -2.44 2.73 8.26
CA GLY A 126 -2.31 3.49 7.03
C GLY A 126 -3.58 4.29 6.72
N SER A 127 -3.43 5.60 6.51
CA SER A 127 -4.55 6.47 6.16
C SER A 127 -4.41 7.03 4.74
N VAL A 128 -5.45 6.91 3.92
CA VAL A 128 -5.50 7.47 2.57
C VAL A 128 -6.72 8.39 2.43
N ARG A 129 -6.51 9.62 1.98
CA ARG A 129 -7.54 10.62 1.67
C ARG A 129 -7.87 10.62 0.18
N GLN A 130 -8.71 11.58 -0.23
CA GLN A 130 -8.99 11.84 -1.64
C GLN A 130 -7.69 12.05 -2.43
N GLN A 131 -7.73 11.72 -3.73
CA GLN A 131 -6.57 11.82 -4.63
C GLN A 131 -5.36 11.00 -4.15
N PHE A 132 -5.59 9.94 -3.36
CA PHE A 132 -4.55 9.00 -2.92
C PHE A 132 -3.45 9.59 -2.05
N GLN A 133 -3.69 10.77 -1.46
CA GLN A 133 -2.79 11.32 -0.45
C GLN A 133 -2.80 10.39 0.75
N ALA A 134 -1.64 9.85 1.06
CA ALA A 134 -1.45 8.83 2.06
C ALA A 134 -0.54 9.32 3.17
N ALA A 135 -0.81 8.80 4.35
CA ALA A 135 0.00 8.94 5.55
C ALA A 135 -0.04 7.63 6.32
N CYS A 136 0.93 7.43 7.19
CA CYS A 136 0.88 6.34 8.16
C CYS A 136 1.17 6.86 9.56
N GLY A 137 0.79 6.07 10.55
CA GLY A 137 1.06 6.37 11.94
C GLY A 137 0.98 5.13 12.81
N GLY A 138 1.28 5.33 14.08
CA GLY A 138 1.27 4.23 15.02
C GLY A 138 1.81 4.62 16.39
N VAL A 139 1.68 3.69 17.32
CA VAL A 139 2.07 3.89 18.71
C VAL A 139 2.86 2.70 19.24
N ILE A 140 3.81 2.99 20.11
CA ILE A 140 4.55 2.03 20.92
C ILE A 140 4.06 2.16 22.35
N ARG A 141 3.67 1.03 22.94
CA ARG A 141 3.26 0.93 24.34
C ARG A 141 4.08 -0.16 25.04
N ASP A 142 4.39 0.05 26.32
CA ASP A 142 4.95 -1.02 27.14
C ASP A 142 3.88 -2.04 27.53
N SER A 143 4.29 -3.08 28.23
CA SER A 143 3.40 -4.16 28.68
C SER A 143 2.32 -3.71 29.68
N ARG A 144 2.43 -2.50 30.23
CA ARG A 144 1.48 -1.88 31.15
C ARG A 144 0.60 -0.83 30.48
N GLY A 145 0.65 -0.70 29.15
CA GLY A 145 -0.10 0.30 28.40
C GLY A 145 0.46 1.73 28.55
N HIS A 146 1.68 1.90 29.08
CA HIS A 146 2.30 3.22 29.07
C HIS A 146 2.79 3.57 27.67
N TRP A 147 2.51 4.80 27.28
CA TRP A 147 3.00 5.38 26.05
C TRP A 147 4.52 5.51 26.08
N LEU A 148 5.20 4.84 25.15
CA LEU A 148 6.63 5.00 24.95
C LEU A 148 6.92 6.02 23.86
N MET A 149 6.20 5.95 22.74
CA MET A 149 6.36 6.85 21.59
C MET A 149 5.18 6.68 20.62
N GLY A 150 4.66 7.76 20.06
CA GLY A 150 3.85 7.72 18.84
C GLY A 150 4.66 8.17 17.64
N PHE A 151 4.16 7.90 16.44
CA PHE A 151 4.74 8.42 15.22
C PHE A 151 3.69 8.66 14.16
N TYR A 152 4.01 9.54 13.22
CA TYR A 152 3.30 9.63 11.95
C TYR A 152 4.23 10.14 10.84
N LYS A 153 3.82 9.90 9.60
CA LYS A 153 4.56 10.34 8.41
C LYS A 153 3.62 10.53 7.23
N ALA A 154 3.78 11.63 6.49
CA ALA A 154 3.19 11.78 5.17
C ALA A 154 3.95 10.89 4.15
N LEU A 155 3.22 10.13 3.35
CA LEU A 155 3.79 9.19 2.37
C LEU A 155 3.62 9.64 0.91
N GLY A 156 2.90 10.75 0.68
CA GLY A 156 2.56 11.21 -0.65
C GLY A 156 1.49 10.33 -1.29
N LEU A 157 1.61 10.03 -2.58
CA LEU A 157 0.61 9.23 -3.29
C LEU A 157 0.87 7.73 -3.07
N GLN A 158 0.08 7.09 -2.19
CA GLN A 158 0.19 5.65 -1.86
C GLN A 158 -1.18 4.98 -1.76
N THR A 159 -1.26 3.69 -2.05
CA THR A 159 -2.46 2.85 -1.82
C THR A 159 -2.63 2.58 -0.34
N VAL A 160 -3.83 2.15 0.04
CA VAL A 160 -4.10 1.76 1.43
C VAL A 160 -3.11 0.66 1.85
N ILE A 161 -2.93 -0.37 1.02
CA ILE A 161 -1.98 -1.46 1.26
C ILE A 161 -0.55 -0.93 1.38
N GLU A 162 -0.12 -0.02 0.50
CA GLU A 162 1.21 0.59 0.61
C GLU A 162 1.36 1.36 1.92
N ALA A 163 0.38 2.17 2.30
CA ALA A 163 0.41 2.96 3.53
C ALA A 163 0.57 2.07 4.78
N GLU A 164 -0.19 0.98 4.87
CA GLU A 164 -0.06 -0.03 5.92
C GLU A 164 1.34 -0.67 5.95
N LEU A 165 1.83 -1.14 4.80
CA LEU A 165 3.16 -1.75 4.69
C LEU A 165 4.27 -0.75 5.09
N TYR A 166 4.16 0.52 4.69
CA TYR A 166 5.09 1.57 5.12
C TYR A 166 5.04 1.81 6.63
N ALA A 167 3.85 1.79 7.24
CA ALA A 167 3.68 1.90 8.69
C ALA A 167 4.45 0.78 9.43
N ILE A 168 4.28 -0.47 8.97
CA ILE A 168 4.97 -1.65 9.50
C ILE A 168 6.49 -1.52 9.32
N MET A 169 6.95 -1.26 8.08
CA MET A 169 8.37 -1.19 7.76
C MET A 169 9.09 -0.13 8.61
N LEU A 170 8.52 1.07 8.68
CA LEU A 170 9.05 2.17 9.48
C LEU A 170 9.20 1.77 10.94
N ARG A 171 8.16 1.14 11.49
CA ARG A 171 8.07 0.86 12.91
C ARG A 171 8.93 -0.33 13.33
N LEU A 172 9.02 -1.38 12.52
CA LEU A 172 9.97 -2.48 12.75
C LEU A 172 11.42 -2.01 12.64
N THR A 173 11.74 -1.15 11.66
CA THR A 173 13.08 -0.57 11.52
C THR A 173 13.47 0.22 12.78
N MET A 174 12.56 1.04 13.29
CA MET A 174 12.80 1.76 14.54
C MET A 174 12.90 0.85 15.76
N ALA A 175 12.04 -0.16 15.87
CA ALA A 175 12.07 -1.11 16.98
C ALA A 175 13.43 -1.82 17.05
N GLN A 176 13.99 -2.17 15.90
CA GLN A 176 15.35 -2.70 15.81
C GLN A 176 16.42 -1.69 16.26
N GLN A 177 16.34 -0.44 15.80
CA GLN A 177 17.30 0.60 16.21
C GLN A 177 17.27 0.86 17.72
N LEU A 178 16.11 0.67 18.35
CA LEU A 178 15.92 0.77 19.80
C LEU A 178 16.31 -0.50 20.56
N GLY A 179 16.73 -1.57 19.86
CA GLY A 179 17.13 -2.83 20.49
C GLY A 179 15.98 -3.58 21.17
N LEU A 180 14.73 -3.34 20.75
CA LEU A 180 13.58 -4.11 21.24
C LEU A 180 13.70 -5.56 20.77
N GLN A 181 13.21 -6.51 21.58
CA GLN A 181 13.41 -7.95 21.32
C GLN A 181 12.11 -8.77 21.36
N GLN A 182 11.08 -8.31 22.07
CA GLN A 182 9.79 -8.99 22.19
C GLN A 182 8.69 -8.01 21.82
N ILE A 183 8.03 -8.25 20.67
CA ILE A 183 7.11 -7.30 20.04
C ILE A 183 5.82 -8.00 19.68
N LEU A 184 4.70 -7.38 20.07
CA LEU A 184 3.38 -7.66 19.52
C LEU A 184 3.03 -6.53 18.54
N LEU A 185 2.90 -6.86 17.26
CA LEU A 185 2.59 -5.91 16.20
C LEU A 185 1.12 -6.07 15.77
N TYR A 186 0.33 -5.01 15.95
CA TYR A 186 -1.10 -4.95 15.68
C TYR A 186 -1.40 -4.12 14.44
N LEU A 187 -2.29 -4.64 13.59
CA LEU A 187 -2.81 -3.97 12.40
C LEU A 187 -4.28 -4.34 12.15
N ASP A 188 -5.01 -3.52 11.41
CA ASP A 188 -6.42 -3.71 11.07
C ASP A 188 -6.66 -4.18 9.61
N SER A 189 -5.59 -4.60 8.91
CA SER A 189 -5.65 -5.03 7.53
C SER A 189 -5.34 -6.53 7.38
N LEU A 190 -6.40 -7.34 7.23
CA LEU A 190 -6.24 -8.77 6.91
C LEU A 190 -5.50 -9.00 5.60
N ASP A 191 -5.68 -8.11 4.61
CA ASP A 191 -4.99 -8.19 3.33
C ASP A 191 -3.48 -8.11 3.54
N VAL A 192 -3.01 -7.18 4.37
CA VAL A 192 -1.59 -7.03 4.69
C VAL A 192 -1.06 -8.22 5.48
N VAL A 193 -1.82 -8.75 6.45
CA VAL A 193 -1.45 -9.99 7.17
C VAL A 193 -1.27 -11.15 6.19
N ASN A 194 -2.21 -11.35 5.28
CA ASN A 194 -2.16 -12.42 4.29
C ASN A 194 -0.96 -12.23 3.33
N ILE A 195 -0.73 -11.00 2.84
CA ILE A 195 0.42 -10.68 1.99
C ILE A 195 1.73 -10.98 2.72
N LEU A 196 1.87 -10.62 4.00
CA LEU A 196 3.11 -10.80 4.74
C LEU A 196 3.35 -12.25 5.17
N MET A 197 2.31 -12.97 5.61
CA MET A 197 2.47 -14.29 6.24
C MET A 197 2.16 -15.46 5.32
N ARG A 198 1.27 -15.28 4.33
CA ARG A 198 0.65 -16.39 3.59
C ARG A 198 0.92 -16.36 2.09
N ASP A 199 1.32 -15.22 1.52
CA ASP A 199 1.58 -15.16 0.08
C ASP A 199 2.92 -15.80 -0.29
N CYS A 200 2.87 -17.05 -0.74
CA CYS A 200 4.01 -17.83 -1.21
C CYS A 200 4.52 -17.32 -2.58
N CYS A 201 3.70 -16.58 -3.32
CA CYS A 201 3.94 -16.15 -4.70
C CYS A 201 4.27 -14.64 -4.79
N TYR A 202 4.66 -14.01 -3.68
CA TYR A 202 4.94 -12.56 -3.61
C TYR A 202 6.08 -12.08 -4.54
N ALA A 203 6.88 -12.98 -5.12
CA ALA A 203 7.96 -12.64 -6.04
C ALA A 203 7.48 -11.82 -7.25
N ASP A 204 6.22 -12.06 -7.68
CA ASP A 204 5.56 -11.33 -8.76
C ASP A 204 4.67 -10.18 -8.27
N HIS A 205 4.61 -9.92 -6.97
CA HIS A 205 3.80 -8.84 -6.42
C HIS A 205 4.40 -7.46 -6.78
N PRO A 206 3.60 -6.41 -7.09
CA PRO A 206 4.12 -5.07 -7.37
C PRO A 206 4.93 -4.49 -6.20
N LEU A 207 4.55 -4.87 -4.98
CA LEU A 207 5.17 -4.44 -3.72
C LEU A 207 6.21 -5.44 -3.20
N ARG A 208 6.74 -6.33 -4.05
CA ARG A 208 7.67 -7.39 -3.61
C ARG A 208 8.84 -6.87 -2.78
N ASP A 209 9.36 -5.69 -3.11
CA ASP A 209 10.56 -5.14 -2.49
C ASP A 209 10.27 -4.72 -1.04
N ILE A 210 9.18 -3.98 -0.80
CA ILE A 210 8.76 -3.59 0.56
C ILE A 210 8.27 -4.81 1.36
N ILE A 211 7.57 -5.76 0.74
CA ILE A 211 7.17 -7.02 1.38
C ILE A 211 8.39 -7.83 1.81
N GLY A 212 9.38 -7.96 0.93
CA GLY A 212 10.64 -8.63 1.22
C GLY A 212 11.36 -7.99 2.41
N ASN A 213 11.53 -6.67 2.39
CA ASN A 213 12.15 -5.92 3.48
C ASN A 213 11.42 -6.11 4.83
N ILE A 214 10.08 -6.11 4.82
CA ILE A 214 9.28 -6.34 6.03
C ILE A 214 9.45 -7.78 6.51
N ARG A 215 9.44 -8.78 5.62
CA ARG A 215 9.67 -10.18 5.99
C ARG A 215 11.07 -10.38 6.58
N ASP A 216 12.09 -9.77 6.02
CA ASP A 216 13.45 -9.80 6.56
C ASP A 216 13.53 -9.19 7.97
N LEU A 217 12.70 -8.16 8.24
CA LEU A 217 12.56 -7.61 9.60
C LEU A 217 11.76 -8.55 10.50
N LEU A 218 10.66 -9.15 10.05
CA LEU A 218 9.83 -10.04 10.87
C LEU A 218 10.56 -11.31 11.29
N PHE A 219 11.34 -11.92 10.38
CA PHE A 219 12.01 -13.21 10.59
C PHE A 219 13.47 -13.10 11.01
N ARG A 220 13.85 -11.96 11.59
CA ARG A 220 15.19 -11.74 12.15
C ARG A 220 15.36 -12.42 13.50
N ASP A 221 16.53 -12.29 14.11
CA ASP A 221 16.85 -12.87 15.42
C ASP A 221 16.26 -12.04 16.59
N TRP A 222 14.93 -12.00 16.66
CA TRP A 222 14.09 -11.37 17.70
C TRP A 222 12.66 -11.94 17.64
N ASP A 223 11.87 -11.79 18.70
CA ASP A 223 10.49 -12.31 18.79
C ASP A 223 9.47 -11.24 18.38
N VAL A 224 8.99 -11.32 17.12
CA VAL A 224 7.93 -10.45 16.61
C VAL A 224 6.71 -11.29 16.26
N LYS A 225 5.57 -10.97 16.88
CA LYS A 225 4.28 -11.62 16.61
C LYS A 225 3.31 -10.63 15.97
N LEU A 226 2.76 -11.03 14.83
CA LEU A 226 1.81 -10.23 14.05
C LEU A 226 0.38 -10.61 14.42
N TYR A 227 -0.45 -9.62 14.75
CA TYR A 227 -1.86 -9.79 15.12
C TYR A 227 -2.77 -8.92 14.27
N TYR A 228 -3.89 -9.50 13.86
CA TYR A 228 -5.01 -8.76 13.29
C TYR A 228 -5.97 -8.34 14.42
N THR A 229 -6.45 -7.10 14.37
CA THR A 229 -7.41 -6.55 15.32
C THR A 229 -8.36 -5.56 14.65
N SER A 230 -9.47 -5.21 15.32
CA SER A 230 -10.36 -4.15 14.84
C SER A 230 -9.69 -2.78 14.92
N ARG A 231 -10.10 -1.85 14.04
CA ARG A 231 -9.64 -0.47 14.03
C ARG A 231 -9.87 0.26 15.37
N ASP A 232 -10.97 -0.08 16.06
CA ASP A 232 -11.28 0.49 17.37
C ASP A 232 -10.21 0.17 18.43
N ASN A 233 -9.58 -1.00 18.34
CA ASN A 233 -8.51 -1.42 19.26
C ASN A 233 -7.17 -0.72 18.97
N ILE A 234 -6.99 -0.17 17.76
CA ILE A 234 -5.80 0.58 17.34
C ILE A 234 -6.12 2.06 17.08
N ALA A 235 -7.15 2.61 17.73
CA ALA A 235 -7.63 3.96 17.48
C ALA A 235 -6.55 5.05 17.63
N CYS A 236 -5.53 4.83 18.47
CA CYS A 236 -4.39 5.73 18.58
C CYS A 236 -3.52 5.74 17.31
N ALA A 237 -3.32 4.59 16.68
CA ALA A 237 -2.61 4.49 15.40
C ALA A 237 -3.41 5.15 14.28
N ASP A 238 -4.72 4.89 14.18
CA ASP A 238 -5.64 5.55 13.22
C ASP A 238 -5.61 7.08 13.38
N TYR A 239 -5.69 7.57 14.62
CA TYR A 239 -5.59 9.00 14.92
C TYR A 239 -4.27 9.58 14.42
N LEU A 240 -3.13 8.96 14.73
CA LEU A 240 -1.82 9.43 14.31
C LEU A 240 -1.62 9.34 12.79
N ALA A 241 -2.12 8.28 12.15
CA ALA A 241 -2.08 8.14 10.70
C ALA A 241 -2.87 9.29 10.04
N LYS A 242 -4.00 9.70 10.62
CA LYS A 242 -4.78 10.86 10.16
C LYS A 242 -4.05 12.19 10.37
N GLU A 243 -3.32 12.35 11.47
CA GLU A 243 -2.46 13.52 11.73
C GLU A 243 -1.30 13.61 10.72
N GLY A 244 -0.79 12.47 10.25
CA GLY A 244 0.31 12.43 9.28
C GLY A 244 0.01 13.15 7.96
N HIS A 245 -1.26 13.29 7.57
CA HIS A 245 -1.65 14.09 6.40
C HIS A 245 -1.34 15.58 6.53
N ASN A 246 -1.15 16.08 7.76
CA ASN A 246 -0.83 17.48 8.01
C ASN A 246 0.67 17.77 7.87
N ALA A 247 1.50 16.76 7.63
CA ALA A 247 2.96 16.85 7.60
C ALA A 247 3.57 16.66 6.20
N LEU A 248 2.88 17.13 5.15
CA LEU A 248 3.29 16.93 3.75
C LEU A 248 4.69 17.50 3.42
N ASP A 249 5.11 18.56 4.11
CA ASP A 249 6.40 19.22 3.90
C ASP A 249 7.55 18.61 4.73
N VAL A 250 7.25 17.61 5.57
CA VAL A 250 8.23 16.98 6.45
C VAL A 250 8.72 15.67 5.84
N VAL A 251 10.00 15.63 5.47
CA VAL A 251 10.63 14.46 4.86
C VAL A 251 10.79 13.33 5.86
N ASP A 252 11.12 13.64 7.11
CA ASP A 252 11.37 12.66 8.15
C ASP A 252 10.10 12.21 8.88
N VAL A 253 10.20 11.12 9.62
CA VAL A 253 9.16 10.67 10.53
C VAL A 253 9.04 11.63 11.72
N ILE A 254 7.82 12.00 12.09
CA ILE A 254 7.58 12.81 13.27
C ILE A 254 7.34 11.88 14.46
N LEU A 255 8.13 12.07 15.52
CA LEU A 255 8.04 11.32 16.77
C LEU A 255 7.25 12.10 17.81
N ILE A 256 6.39 11.39 18.54
CA ILE A 256 5.44 11.94 19.50
C ILE A 256 5.74 11.33 20.88
N PRO A 257 6.60 11.98 21.69
CA PRO A 257 7.08 11.40 22.94
C PRO A 257 6.03 11.40 24.06
N THR A 258 4.95 12.16 23.92
CA THR A 258 3.89 12.30 24.92
C THR A 258 2.52 12.02 24.32
N VAL A 259 1.59 11.53 25.14
CA VAL A 259 0.25 11.15 24.68
C VAL A 259 -0.51 12.37 24.13
N PRO A 260 -0.87 12.38 22.83
CA PRO A 260 -1.72 13.42 22.25
C PRO A 260 -3.09 13.46 22.89
N ALA A 261 -3.75 14.62 22.87
CA ALA A 261 -5.11 14.77 23.42
C ALA A 261 -6.09 13.74 22.84
N GLY A 262 -6.03 13.49 21.52
CA GLY A 262 -6.90 12.51 20.83
C GLY A 262 -6.66 11.05 21.21
N CYS A 263 -5.60 10.72 21.95
CA CYS A 263 -5.27 9.35 22.36
C CYS A 263 -5.46 9.09 23.86
N ARG A 264 -5.71 10.13 24.68
CA ARG A 264 -5.68 10.02 26.15
C ARG A 264 -6.68 9.02 26.69
N ASP A 265 -7.92 9.07 26.23
CA ASP A 265 -8.99 8.22 26.76
C ASP A 265 -8.72 6.74 26.48
N MET A 266 -8.17 6.42 25.30
CA MET A 266 -7.83 5.05 24.94
C MET A 266 -6.64 4.54 25.75
N VAL A 267 -5.58 5.33 25.87
CA VAL A 267 -4.41 4.96 26.68
C VAL A 267 -4.79 4.76 28.15
N LEU A 268 -5.68 5.60 28.69
CA LEU A 268 -6.19 5.43 30.05
C LEU A 268 -7.00 4.14 30.20
N LYS A 269 -7.84 3.80 29.22
CA LYS A 269 -8.60 2.56 29.20
C LYS A 269 -7.67 1.33 29.23
N ASP A 270 -6.62 1.33 28.43
CA ASP A 270 -5.64 0.23 28.41
C ASP A 270 -4.90 0.12 29.74
N GLN A 271 -4.45 1.24 30.30
CA GLN A 271 -3.79 1.27 31.61
C GLN A 271 -4.66 0.74 32.76
N LEU A 272 -5.97 0.98 32.70
CA LEU A 272 -6.93 0.44 33.66
C LEU A 272 -7.12 -1.08 33.47
N ALA A 273 -7.13 -1.57 32.23
CA ALA A 273 -7.18 -3.01 31.93
C ALA A 273 -5.94 -3.77 32.42
N CYS A 274 -4.79 -3.10 32.57
CA CYS A 274 -3.58 -3.69 33.20
C CYS A 274 -3.67 -3.88 34.71
N GLN A 275 -4.65 -3.25 35.37
CA GLN A 275 -4.76 -3.24 36.84
C GLN A 275 -5.81 -4.25 37.35
N SER A 276 -6.60 -4.83 36.45
CA SER A 276 -7.62 -5.85 36.72
C SER A 276 -7.08 -7.27 36.57
#